data_AF-A0A9D6M1F6-F1
#
_entry.id   AF-A0A9D6M1F6-F1
#
_cell.length_a   1.000
_cell.length_b   1.000
_cell.length_c   1.000
_cell.angle_alpha   90.00
_cell.angle_beta   90.00
_cell.angle_gamma   90.00
#
_symmetry.space_group_name_H-M   'P 1'
#
loop_
_entity.id
_entity.type
_entity.pdbx_description
1 polymer ?
#
loop_
_entity_poly.entity_id
_entity_poly.type
_entity_poly.pdbx_seq_one_letter_code
_entity_poly.pdbx_strand_id
1 'polypeptide(L)'
;DIIQGLQQVYTYASSYTIASANMSLGGGSYTSNCDSADAATKTAIDNLRSIKIATVIASGNESKTNAISSPGCISTAISVGSTRDGSLGTTADTVSSFSNSASFLNLLAPGEYIYSSIPGGAFANYRGTSMAAPHVAGAWAVVKSKLPTASVDQVLNALATTGASITDSRNGIVKPRIRVDAALNTFSGLAPTVTPTVNGTGVGAGTYDDNDSRIGYSTGWTAYTWYQLYNGTQHYSTTPGSSAQLIFTGTQVSVVHTQASSYGVLNVMIDGALVGTIVETGSLQWQVQWNGPGLANGTHTLTLVHASGSTVDIDAIIVNGATASATATSTSGSGGGAIAGCPVFPADNAWNRDVSNDPVDANSAAYIARINENAQYLHADFGASAAYGIPYIVVPGSQAKVPITFTEYASESDAGPYPVPANAPIEAGSDAHVLVVNSGECKLYEMYHASKDPNSSGWFAGSGAVFDLRSNALRPEGWTSADAAGLAIFPGLARYDEVTAGEIKHALRFTVYRSQRAYIHPATHFASSITDPSYPPMGMRVRLKASYNISSFTGQSRVVLNALKKYGMMVADNGSSWFISGATDSRWNDNDLNQLKTVPGNMFEVVQLGQIYK
;
A
#
# COMPACT_ATOMS: atom_id res chain seq x y z
N ASP A 1 -24.58 17.08 7.16
CA ASP A 1 -25.45 15.91 7.47
C ASP A 1 -25.00 14.61 6.83
N ILE A 2 -24.90 14.50 5.49
CA ILE A 2 -24.47 13.25 4.82
C ILE A 2 -23.15 12.71 5.39
N ILE A 3 -22.11 13.54 5.45
CA ILE A 3 -20.79 13.17 5.99
C ILE A 3 -20.89 12.69 7.45
N GLN A 4 -21.64 13.41 8.30
CA GLN A 4 -21.82 13.04 9.70
C GLN A 4 -22.57 11.71 9.84
N GLY A 5 -23.57 11.46 8.99
CA GLY A 5 -24.28 10.17 8.94
C GLY A 5 -23.33 9.01 8.60
N LEU A 6 -22.45 9.19 7.61
CA LEU A 6 -21.45 8.18 7.24
C LEU A 6 -20.40 7.97 8.34
N GLN A 7 -19.95 9.03 9.02
CA GLN A 7 -19.05 8.95 10.18
C GLN A 7 -19.71 8.21 11.35
N GLN A 8 -21.02 8.38 11.55
CA GLN A 8 -21.75 7.63 12.57
C GLN A 8 -21.82 6.14 12.24
N VAL A 9 -22.08 5.78 10.97
CA VAL A 9 -22.01 4.39 10.49
C VAL A 9 -20.62 3.79 10.76
N TYR A 10 -19.56 4.55 10.47
CA TYR A 10 -18.18 4.12 10.73
C TYR A 10 -17.95 3.84 12.23
N THR A 11 -18.44 4.72 13.10
CA THR A 11 -18.36 4.56 14.56
C THR A 11 -19.10 3.30 15.02
N TYR A 12 -20.30 3.06 14.50
CA TYR A 12 -21.14 1.90 14.81
C TYR A 12 -20.58 0.57 14.29
N ALA A 13 -19.70 0.59 13.29
CA ALA A 13 -19.07 -0.63 12.78
C ALA A 13 -18.24 -1.38 13.84
N SER A 14 -17.83 -0.70 14.93
CA SER A 14 -17.18 -1.34 16.08
C SER A 14 -18.12 -2.22 16.92
N SER A 15 -19.43 -1.96 16.86
CA SER A 15 -20.44 -2.59 17.72
C SER A 15 -21.46 -3.43 16.93
N TYR A 16 -21.55 -3.20 15.62
CA TYR A 16 -22.51 -3.88 14.74
C TYR A 16 -21.83 -4.40 13.48
N THR A 17 -22.25 -5.58 13.02
CA THR A 17 -21.86 -6.11 11.71
C THR A 17 -22.62 -5.37 10.61
N ILE A 18 -22.03 -4.30 10.10
CA ILE A 18 -22.63 -3.49 9.04
C ILE A 18 -22.10 -4.00 7.68
N ALA A 19 -23.01 -4.30 6.76
CA ALA A 19 -22.65 -4.74 5.41
C ALA A 19 -22.53 -3.58 4.43
N SER A 20 -23.47 -2.64 4.50
CA SER A 20 -23.61 -1.52 3.58
C SER A 20 -24.35 -0.36 4.25
N ALA A 21 -24.16 0.85 3.72
CA ALA A 21 -24.93 2.05 4.02
C ALA A 21 -25.73 2.43 2.77
N ASN A 22 -27.06 2.47 2.88
CA ASN A 22 -27.94 2.88 1.77
C ASN A 22 -28.21 4.39 1.82
N MET A 23 -28.04 5.07 0.68
CA MET A 23 -28.32 6.48 0.51
C MET A 23 -29.24 6.70 -0.69
N SER A 24 -30.54 6.65 -0.42
CA SER A 24 -31.62 6.91 -1.38
C SER A 24 -31.84 8.42 -1.60
N LEU A 25 -30.77 9.16 -1.86
CA LEU A 25 -30.72 10.62 -2.02
C LEU A 25 -29.76 11.01 -3.15
N GLY A 26 -29.84 12.25 -3.61
CA GLY A 26 -28.86 12.80 -4.54
C GLY A 26 -29.24 14.19 -5.05
N GLY A 27 -28.26 14.88 -5.65
CA GLY A 27 -28.45 16.16 -6.33
C GLY A 27 -27.33 16.47 -7.32
N GLY A 28 -27.57 17.45 -8.19
CA GLY A 28 -26.63 17.82 -9.25
C GLY A 28 -26.60 16.81 -10.41
N SER A 29 -25.72 17.07 -11.38
CA SER A 29 -25.61 16.31 -12.63
C SER A 29 -24.15 16.24 -13.05
N TYR A 30 -23.56 15.05 -12.96
CA TYR A 30 -22.13 14.83 -13.22
C TYR A 30 -21.94 13.82 -14.34
N THR A 31 -21.19 14.20 -15.38
CA THR A 31 -20.88 13.35 -16.54
C THR A 31 -19.60 12.52 -16.38
N SER A 32 -18.93 12.68 -15.24
CA SER A 32 -17.74 11.92 -14.80
C SER A 32 -17.77 11.75 -13.28
N ASN A 33 -16.80 11.00 -12.74
CA ASN A 33 -16.66 10.87 -11.29
C ASN A 33 -16.48 12.25 -10.65
N CYS A 34 -17.20 12.49 -9.55
CA CYS A 34 -17.25 13.80 -8.89
C CYS A 34 -16.38 13.88 -7.63
N ASP A 35 -15.33 13.06 -7.55
CA ASP A 35 -14.45 12.94 -6.39
C ASP A 35 -13.89 14.30 -5.93
N SER A 36 -13.41 15.11 -6.88
CA SER A 36 -12.86 16.44 -6.56
C SER A 36 -13.95 17.47 -6.20
N ALA A 37 -15.16 17.29 -6.72
CA ALA A 37 -16.28 18.21 -6.46
C ALA A 37 -16.92 17.97 -5.09
N ASP A 38 -16.79 16.76 -4.54
CA ASP A 38 -17.28 16.39 -3.21
C ASP A 38 -16.24 15.55 -2.44
N ALA A 39 -15.03 16.10 -2.32
CA ALA A 39 -13.88 15.41 -1.73
C ALA A 39 -14.14 14.96 -0.28
N ALA A 40 -14.91 15.73 0.49
CA ALA A 40 -15.22 15.40 1.87
C ALA A 40 -16.17 14.18 1.98
N THR A 41 -17.19 14.10 1.12
CA THR A 41 -18.05 12.92 1.07
C THR A 41 -17.31 11.72 0.47
N LYS A 42 -16.43 11.94 -0.52
CA LYS A 42 -15.51 10.91 -1.06
C LYS A 42 -14.69 10.26 0.06
N THR A 43 -14.05 11.06 0.92
CA THR A 43 -13.29 10.54 2.06
C THR A 43 -14.16 9.72 3.02
N ALA A 44 -15.37 10.19 3.34
CA ALA A 44 -16.27 9.44 4.22
C ALA A 44 -16.67 8.07 3.62
N ILE A 45 -16.92 8.03 2.31
CA ILE A 45 -17.23 6.79 1.57
C ILE A 45 -16.00 5.86 1.55
N ASP A 46 -14.80 6.39 1.31
CA ASP A 46 -13.54 5.62 1.31
C ASP A 46 -13.25 5.00 2.68
N ASN A 47 -13.53 5.73 3.76
CA ASN A 47 -13.36 5.23 5.12
C ASN A 47 -14.28 4.04 5.41
N LEU A 48 -15.54 4.08 4.98
CA LEU A 48 -16.43 2.92 5.11
C LEU A 48 -15.96 1.76 4.23
N ARG A 49 -15.52 2.06 3.00
CA ARG A 49 -15.02 1.05 2.08
C ARG A 49 -13.80 0.31 2.62
N SER A 50 -12.88 1.00 3.30
CA SER A 50 -11.65 0.39 3.87
C SER A 50 -11.95 -0.63 4.98
N ILE A 51 -13.06 -0.44 5.70
CA ILE A 51 -13.58 -1.42 6.68
C ILE A 51 -14.66 -2.34 6.07
N LYS A 52 -14.65 -2.48 4.74
CA LYS A 52 -15.50 -3.39 3.96
C LYS A 52 -17.00 -3.07 4.00
N ILE A 53 -17.39 -1.83 4.31
CA ILE A 53 -18.79 -1.37 4.27
C ILE A 53 -19.03 -0.65 2.94
N ALA A 54 -19.96 -1.15 2.13
CA ALA A 54 -20.30 -0.52 0.85
C ALA A 54 -21.22 0.68 1.06
N THR A 55 -20.94 1.82 0.41
CA THR A 55 -21.91 2.92 0.34
C THR A 55 -22.69 2.79 -0.97
N VAL A 56 -23.99 2.51 -0.88
CA VAL A 56 -24.88 2.23 -2.01
C VAL A 56 -25.81 3.40 -2.23
N ILE A 57 -25.74 4.04 -3.40
CA ILE A 57 -26.30 5.38 -3.63
C ILE A 57 -27.13 5.41 -4.92
N ALA A 58 -28.29 6.05 -4.85
CA ALA A 58 -29.18 6.24 -6.00
C ALA A 58 -28.56 7.14 -7.08
N SER A 59 -28.76 6.82 -8.36
CA SER A 59 -28.18 7.59 -9.48
C SER A 59 -28.89 8.91 -9.80
N GLY A 60 -30.14 9.09 -9.34
CA GLY A 60 -30.99 10.26 -9.58
C GLY A 60 -32.17 9.98 -10.54
N ASN A 61 -33.15 10.88 -10.57
CA ASN A 61 -34.47 10.66 -11.19
C ASN A 61 -34.82 11.70 -12.29
N GLU A 62 -33.81 12.33 -12.90
CA GLU A 62 -33.95 13.46 -13.83
C GLU A 62 -33.84 13.05 -15.30
N SER A 63 -33.96 11.76 -15.60
CA SER A 63 -33.89 11.17 -16.96
C SER A 63 -32.58 11.48 -17.70
N LYS A 64 -31.47 11.71 -16.99
CA LYS A 64 -30.17 11.99 -17.62
C LYS A 64 -29.64 10.76 -18.35
N THR A 65 -29.10 10.96 -19.54
CA THR A 65 -28.60 9.89 -20.41
C THR A 65 -27.07 9.78 -20.43
N ASN A 66 -26.35 10.66 -19.73
CA ASN A 66 -24.89 10.60 -19.65
C ASN A 66 -24.34 11.10 -18.30
N ALA A 67 -25.19 11.24 -17.28
CA ALA A 67 -24.83 11.82 -15.99
C ALA A 67 -25.59 11.15 -14.84
N ILE A 68 -25.00 11.16 -13.64
CA ILE A 68 -25.63 10.77 -12.39
C ILE A 68 -25.41 11.83 -11.30
N SER A 69 -26.18 11.77 -10.22
CA SER A 69 -26.16 12.78 -9.15
C SER A 69 -25.05 12.53 -8.13
N SER A 70 -24.59 13.59 -7.45
CA SER A 70 -23.79 13.46 -6.22
C SER A 70 -24.70 13.06 -5.05
N PRO A 71 -24.24 12.21 -4.12
CA PRO A 71 -22.91 11.60 -4.03
C PRO A 71 -22.76 10.29 -4.82
N GLY A 72 -23.76 9.87 -5.59
CA GLY A 72 -23.70 8.66 -6.42
C GLY A 72 -22.61 8.70 -7.50
N CYS A 73 -22.16 9.89 -7.93
CA CYS A 73 -21.05 10.06 -8.86
C CYS A 73 -19.65 9.88 -8.25
N ILE A 74 -19.54 9.63 -6.95
CA ILE A 74 -18.24 9.36 -6.31
C ILE A 74 -17.71 8.00 -6.77
N SER A 75 -16.45 7.95 -7.22
CA SER A 75 -15.86 6.77 -7.89
C SER A 75 -15.84 5.51 -7.05
N THR A 76 -15.75 5.64 -5.73
CA THR A 76 -15.70 4.53 -4.77
C THR A 76 -17.07 4.16 -4.18
N ALA A 77 -18.11 4.92 -4.51
CA ALA A 77 -19.49 4.58 -4.19
C ALA A 77 -20.02 3.48 -5.11
N ILE A 78 -21.09 2.82 -4.68
CA ILE A 78 -21.85 1.88 -5.52
C ILE A 78 -23.09 2.61 -6.03
N SER A 79 -23.01 3.12 -7.25
CA SER A 79 -24.11 3.85 -7.89
C SER A 79 -25.15 2.92 -8.51
N VAL A 80 -26.43 3.22 -8.27
CA VAL A 80 -27.54 2.32 -8.63
C VAL A 80 -28.62 3.05 -9.44
N GLY A 81 -28.85 2.55 -10.66
CA GLY A 81 -29.96 2.97 -11.51
C GLY A 81 -31.17 2.04 -11.37
N SER A 82 -32.31 2.47 -11.91
CA SER A 82 -33.60 1.79 -11.77
C SER A 82 -33.99 1.01 -13.03
N THR A 83 -34.51 -0.19 -12.86
CA THR A 83 -35.20 -0.97 -13.91
C THR A 83 -36.67 -1.17 -13.58
N ARG A 84 -37.44 -1.43 -14.64
CA ARG A 84 -38.85 -1.79 -14.58
C ARG A 84 -39.05 -3.26 -14.22
N ASP A 85 -40.10 -3.52 -13.47
CA ASP A 85 -40.58 -4.87 -13.11
C ASP A 85 -41.60 -5.43 -14.12
N GLY A 86 -42.07 -4.61 -15.06
CA GLY A 86 -43.08 -4.96 -16.05
C GLY A 86 -44.52 -4.62 -15.65
N SER A 87 -44.71 -4.06 -14.45
CA SER A 87 -46.01 -3.62 -13.97
C SER A 87 -46.59 -2.51 -14.85
N LEU A 88 -47.92 -2.42 -14.85
CA LEU A 88 -48.72 -1.48 -15.65
C LEU A 88 -48.46 -1.53 -17.17
N GLY A 89 -48.15 -2.72 -17.70
CA GLY A 89 -47.94 -2.91 -19.14
C GLY A 89 -46.60 -2.38 -19.65
N THR A 90 -45.65 -2.10 -18.75
CA THR A 90 -44.27 -1.80 -19.13
C THR A 90 -43.50 -3.07 -19.46
N THR A 91 -42.41 -2.94 -20.22
CA THR A 91 -41.51 -4.08 -20.46
C THR A 91 -40.59 -4.25 -19.26
N ALA A 92 -40.63 -5.42 -18.62
CA ALA A 92 -39.69 -5.79 -17.55
C ALA A 92 -38.24 -5.74 -18.04
N ASP A 93 -37.29 -5.58 -17.12
CA ASP A 93 -35.86 -5.55 -17.44
C ASP A 93 -35.48 -4.48 -18.48
N THR A 94 -36.19 -3.34 -18.44
CA THR A 94 -35.78 -2.12 -19.14
C THR A 94 -35.42 -1.04 -18.14
N VAL A 95 -34.50 -0.14 -18.49
CA VAL A 95 -34.15 1.00 -17.63
C VAL A 95 -35.38 1.90 -17.46
N SER A 96 -35.73 2.24 -16.21
CA SER A 96 -36.84 3.13 -15.90
C SER A 96 -36.61 4.50 -16.55
N SER A 97 -37.65 5.06 -17.15
CA SER A 97 -37.52 6.30 -17.96
C SER A 97 -37.01 7.50 -17.19
N PHE A 98 -37.21 7.54 -15.86
CA PHE A 98 -36.69 8.58 -14.97
C PHE A 98 -35.24 8.35 -14.52
N SER A 99 -34.71 7.13 -14.62
CA SER A 99 -33.38 6.81 -14.09
C SER A 99 -32.31 7.62 -14.81
N ASN A 100 -31.43 8.24 -14.04
CA ASN A 100 -30.16 8.76 -14.55
C ASN A 100 -29.26 7.59 -14.97
N SER A 101 -28.45 7.82 -16.01
CA SER A 101 -27.64 6.84 -16.71
C SER A 101 -26.31 7.46 -17.12
N ALA A 102 -25.21 6.73 -16.91
CA ALA A 102 -23.86 7.16 -17.30
C ALA A 102 -22.93 5.95 -17.49
N SER A 103 -21.82 6.14 -18.21
CA SER A 103 -20.85 5.08 -18.48
C SER A 103 -20.19 4.54 -17.22
N PHE A 104 -20.12 5.34 -16.15
CA PHE A 104 -19.55 4.99 -14.86
C PHE A 104 -20.60 4.57 -13.80
N LEU A 105 -21.89 4.49 -14.16
CA LEU A 105 -22.91 3.86 -13.31
C LEU A 105 -22.50 2.40 -13.01
N ASN A 106 -22.63 1.92 -11.77
CA ASN A 106 -22.16 0.57 -11.44
C ASN A 106 -23.21 -0.50 -11.77
N LEU A 107 -24.39 -0.40 -11.16
CA LEU A 107 -25.39 -1.46 -11.16
C LEU A 107 -26.80 -0.92 -11.47
N LEU A 108 -27.67 -1.83 -11.90
CA LEU A 108 -29.11 -1.61 -12.00
C LEU A 108 -29.84 -2.51 -10.99
N ALA A 109 -31.00 -2.07 -10.52
CA ALA A 109 -31.90 -2.88 -9.71
C ALA A 109 -33.36 -2.46 -9.92
N PRO A 110 -34.35 -3.32 -9.58
CA PRO A 110 -35.75 -2.95 -9.64
C PRO A 110 -36.05 -1.71 -8.80
N GLY A 111 -36.64 -0.69 -9.42
CA GLY A 111 -36.95 0.58 -8.76
C GLY A 111 -38.28 1.20 -9.17
N GLU A 112 -39.11 0.46 -9.91
CA GLU A 112 -40.45 0.90 -10.32
C GLU A 112 -41.50 -0.05 -9.73
N TYR A 113 -42.57 0.50 -9.15
CA TYR A 113 -43.62 -0.24 -8.45
C TYR A 113 -43.12 -1.13 -7.30
N ILE A 114 -42.21 -0.60 -6.48
CA ILE A 114 -41.70 -1.32 -5.32
C ILE A 114 -42.65 -1.14 -4.13
N TYR A 115 -43.30 -2.24 -3.72
CA TYR A 115 -44.15 -2.30 -2.53
C TYR A 115 -43.29 -2.42 -1.27
N SER A 116 -43.40 -1.46 -0.35
CA SER A 116 -42.64 -1.49 0.90
C SER A 116 -43.36 -0.74 2.04
N SER A 117 -42.85 -0.92 3.26
CA SER A 117 -43.39 -0.34 4.49
C SER A 117 -43.25 1.19 4.51
N ILE A 118 -44.27 1.87 5.05
CA ILE A 118 -44.27 3.31 5.35
C ILE A 118 -44.64 3.53 6.83
N PRO A 119 -44.40 4.74 7.39
CA PRO A 119 -44.79 5.04 8.77
C PRO A 119 -46.27 4.76 9.05
N GLY A 120 -46.59 4.42 10.30
CA GLY A 120 -47.96 4.07 10.72
C GLY A 120 -48.37 2.61 10.49
N GLY A 121 -47.42 1.72 10.20
CA GLY A 121 -47.70 0.28 10.03
C GLY A 121 -48.36 -0.08 8.70
N ALA A 122 -48.30 0.81 7.70
CA ALA A 122 -48.88 0.62 6.39
C ALA A 122 -47.82 0.29 5.33
N PHE A 123 -48.27 0.00 4.12
CA PHE A 123 -47.43 -0.28 2.96
C PHE A 123 -47.92 0.49 1.74
N ALA A 124 -46.99 0.89 0.87
CA ALA A 124 -47.29 1.61 -0.36
C ALA A 124 -46.31 1.25 -1.49
N ASN A 125 -46.73 1.52 -2.72
CA ASN A 125 -45.88 1.39 -3.91
C ASN A 125 -45.19 2.72 -4.19
N TYR A 126 -43.86 2.70 -4.27
CA TYR A 126 -43.06 3.84 -4.73
C TYR A 126 -42.22 3.49 -5.95
N ARG A 127 -41.74 4.53 -6.63
CA ARG A 127 -40.83 4.43 -7.78
C ARG A 127 -39.69 5.43 -7.64
N GLY A 128 -38.51 5.05 -8.10
CA GLY A 128 -37.31 5.88 -8.09
C GLY A 128 -36.04 5.05 -8.00
N THR A 129 -34.91 5.65 -8.37
CA THR A 129 -33.58 5.07 -8.05
C THR A 129 -33.38 4.94 -6.54
N SER A 130 -34.09 5.75 -5.74
CA SER A 130 -34.26 5.61 -4.29
C SER A 130 -34.85 4.25 -3.85
N MET A 131 -35.60 3.56 -4.72
CA MET A 131 -36.14 2.20 -4.47
C MET A 131 -35.22 1.12 -5.03
N ALA A 132 -34.40 1.42 -6.04
CA ALA A 132 -33.40 0.51 -6.58
C ALA A 132 -32.18 0.34 -5.64
N ALA A 133 -31.65 1.45 -5.11
CA ALA A 133 -30.51 1.44 -4.18
C ALA A 133 -30.65 0.45 -2.99
N PRO A 134 -31.78 0.38 -2.26
CA PRO A 134 -31.92 -0.54 -1.13
C PRO A 134 -31.93 -2.02 -1.54
N HIS A 135 -32.31 -2.38 -2.77
CA HIS A 135 -32.15 -3.75 -3.26
C HIS A 135 -30.67 -4.15 -3.35
N VAL A 136 -29.82 -3.26 -3.86
CA VAL A 136 -28.37 -3.49 -3.93
C VAL A 136 -27.74 -3.48 -2.54
N ALA A 137 -28.17 -2.59 -1.65
CA ALA A 137 -27.69 -2.57 -0.27
C ALA A 137 -28.03 -3.88 0.47
N GLY A 138 -29.25 -4.40 0.27
CA GLY A 138 -29.69 -5.70 0.78
C GLY A 138 -28.92 -6.87 0.17
N ALA A 139 -28.60 -6.82 -1.13
CA ALA A 139 -27.77 -7.83 -1.78
C ALA A 139 -26.38 -7.94 -1.12
N TRP A 140 -25.77 -6.81 -0.72
CA TRP A 140 -24.53 -6.82 0.06
C TRP A 140 -24.68 -7.53 1.39
N ALA A 141 -25.78 -7.30 2.12
CA ALA A 141 -26.04 -7.98 3.38
C ALA A 141 -26.19 -9.49 3.20
N VAL A 142 -26.90 -9.93 2.15
CA VAL A 142 -27.07 -11.35 1.80
C VAL A 142 -25.75 -12.01 1.40
N VAL A 143 -24.91 -11.33 0.62
CA VAL A 143 -23.58 -11.86 0.29
C VAL A 143 -22.70 -11.93 1.54
N LYS A 144 -22.69 -10.89 2.38
CA LYS A 144 -21.91 -10.89 3.63
C LYS A 144 -22.44 -11.87 4.68
N SER A 145 -23.71 -12.27 4.65
CA SER A 145 -24.17 -13.37 5.51
C SER A 145 -23.56 -14.72 5.10
N LYS A 146 -23.14 -14.87 3.84
CA LYS A 146 -22.44 -16.06 3.33
C LYS A 146 -20.92 -15.94 3.42
N LEU A 147 -20.37 -14.76 3.14
CA LEU A 147 -18.94 -14.46 3.22
C LEU A 147 -18.72 -13.14 3.98
N PRO A 148 -18.69 -13.15 5.33
CA PRO A 148 -18.60 -11.94 6.15
C PRO A 148 -17.36 -11.09 5.88
N THR A 149 -16.29 -11.72 5.41
CA THR A 149 -14.98 -11.11 5.15
C THR A 149 -14.84 -10.49 3.76
N ALA A 150 -15.86 -10.64 2.88
CA ALA A 150 -15.83 -10.14 1.51
C ALA A 150 -15.56 -8.63 1.46
N SER A 151 -14.65 -8.21 0.59
CA SER A 151 -14.40 -6.80 0.30
C SER A 151 -15.54 -6.20 -0.54
N VAL A 152 -15.63 -4.86 -0.56
CA VAL A 152 -16.62 -4.17 -1.40
C VAL A 152 -16.38 -4.50 -2.89
N ASP A 153 -15.13 -4.59 -3.33
CA ASP A 153 -14.78 -4.96 -4.71
C ASP A 153 -15.20 -6.38 -5.08
N GLN A 154 -15.01 -7.35 -4.18
CA GLN A 154 -15.40 -8.74 -4.42
C GLN A 154 -16.92 -8.86 -4.63
N VAL A 155 -17.72 -8.22 -3.78
CA VAL A 155 -19.18 -8.24 -3.89
C VAL A 155 -19.66 -7.45 -5.11
N LEU A 156 -19.07 -6.29 -5.40
CA LEU A 156 -19.37 -5.51 -6.60
C LEU A 156 -19.09 -6.32 -7.87
N ASN A 157 -17.92 -6.96 -7.95
CA ASN A 157 -17.54 -7.77 -9.09
C ASN A 157 -18.50 -8.96 -9.29
N ALA A 158 -18.87 -9.66 -8.22
CA ALA A 158 -19.85 -10.74 -8.29
C ALA A 158 -21.20 -10.25 -8.83
N LEU A 159 -21.72 -9.13 -8.33
CA LEU A 159 -23.00 -8.58 -8.78
C LEU A 159 -22.93 -8.02 -10.21
N ALA A 160 -21.79 -7.44 -10.60
CA ALA A 160 -21.59 -6.88 -11.93
C ALA A 160 -21.45 -7.97 -13.01
N THR A 161 -20.67 -9.03 -12.73
CA THR A 161 -20.39 -10.10 -13.69
C THR A 161 -21.55 -11.09 -13.83
N THR A 162 -22.33 -11.30 -12.77
CA THR A 162 -23.49 -12.20 -12.80
C THR A 162 -24.81 -11.52 -13.09
N GLY A 163 -24.86 -10.18 -13.10
CA GLY A 163 -26.09 -9.45 -13.39
C GLY A 163 -26.61 -9.69 -14.81
N ALA A 164 -27.90 -9.44 -15.02
CA ALA A 164 -28.48 -9.45 -16.37
C ALA A 164 -28.05 -8.17 -17.11
N SER A 165 -27.49 -8.33 -18.31
CA SER A 165 -27.09 -7.19 -19.14
C SER A 165 -28.32 -6.45 -19.66
N ILE A 166 -28.57 -5.25 -19.15
CA ILE A 166 -29.68 -4.41 -19.58
C ILE A 166 -29.13 -3.21 -20.35
N THR A 167 -29.64 -3.02 -21.57
CA THR A 167 -29.33 -1.86 -22.40
C THR A 167 -30.31 -0.74 -22.13
N ASP A 168 -29.80 0.44 -21.80
CA ASP A 168 -30.57 1.67 -21.80
C ASP A 168 -30.80 2.11 -23.25
N SER A 169 -32.03 1.95 -23.74
CA SER A 169 -32.39 2.27 -25.13
C SER A 169 -32.24 3.77 -25.48
N ARG A 170 -32.11 4.64 -24.48
CA ARG A 170 -31.95 6.09 -24.68
C ARG A 170 -30.54 6.48 -25.10
N ASN A 171 -29.52 5.66 -24.80
CA ASN A 171 -28.11 6.00 -25.02
C ASN A 171 -27.20 4.81 -25.39
N GLY A 172 -27.71 3.58 -25.41
CA GLY A 172 -26.95 2.37 -25.73
C GLY A 172 -26.02 1.87 -24.61
N ILE A 173 -26.04 2.50 -23.43
CA ILE A 173 -25.21 2.07 -22.29
C ILE A 173 -25.77 0.77 -21.73
N VAL A 174 -24.91 -0.24 -21.58
CA VAL A 174 -25.25 -1.53 -20.99
C VAL A 174 -24.78 -1.57 -19.55
N LYS A 175 -25.67 -1.92 -18.61
CA LYS A 175 -25.34 -2.12 -17.20
C LYS A 175 -25.97 -3.38 -16.63
N PRO A 176 -25.31 -4.05 -15.67
CA PRO A 176 -25.82 -5.27 -15.08
C PRO A 176 -26.92 -4.96 -14.06
N ARG A 177 -28.10 -5.54 -14.27
CA ARG A 177 -29.16 -5.61 -13.26
C ARG A 177 -28.90 -6.78 -12.32
N ILE A 178 -28.86 -6.52 -11.01
CA ILE A 178 -28.39 -7.51 -10.02
C ILE A 178 -29.18 -8.84 -10.08
N ARG A 179 -28.46 -9.95 -9.85
CA ARG A 179 -29.00 -11.30 -9.60
C ARG A 179 -28.34 -11.85 -8.34
N VAL A 180 -29.01 -11.73 -7.19
CA VAL A 180 -28.41 -12.02 -5.88
C VAL A 180 -28.09 -13.50 -5.73
N ASP A 181 -28.94 -14.38 -6.25
CA ASP A 181 -28.75 -15.82 -6.32
C ASP A 181 -27.51 -16.21 -7.15
N ALA A 182 -27.38 -15.65 -8.35
CA ALA A 182 -26.23 -15.90 -9.22
C ALA A 182 -24.94 -15.36 -8.61
N ALA A 183 -24.98 -14.16 -8.01
CA ALA A 183 -23.87 -13.59 -7.28
C ALA A 183 -23.49 -14.47 -6.07
N LEU A 184 -24.45 -14.98 -5.30
CA LEU A 184 -24.17 -15.90 -4.20
C LEU A 184 -23.50 -17.19 -4.68
N ASN A 185 -23.82 -17.66 -5.88
CA ASN A 185 -23.23 -18.86 -6.46
C ASN A 185 -21.77 -18.68 -6.86
N THR A 186 -21.30 -17.45 -7.12
CA THR A 186 -19.85 -17.21 -7.29
C THR A 186 -19.07 -17.38 -5.99
N PHE A 187 -19.78 -17.32 -4.86
CA PHE A 187 -19.24 -17.64 -3.54
C PHE A 187 -19.54 -19.09 -3.09
N SER A 188 -20.22 -19.89 -3.92
CA SER A 188 -20.36 -21.35 -3.72
C SER A 188 -19.13 -22.05 -4.30
N GLY A 189 -18.46 -22.91 -3.53
CA GLY A 189 -17.17 -23.52 -3.94
C GLY A 189 -15.93 -22.80 -3.38
N LEU A 190 -16.11 -21.85 -2.45
CA LEU A 190 -15.01 -21.25 -1.68
C LEU A 190 -14.56 -22.12 -0.50
N ALA A 191 -15.44 -22.98 0.01
CA ALA A 191 -15.08 -23.98 1.01
C ALA A 191 -14.77 -25.31 0.30
N PRO A 192 -13.74 -26.05 0.72
CA PRO A 192 -13.44 -27.36 0.17
C PRO A 192 -14.62 -28.32 0.42
N THR A 193 -15.07 -29.05 -0.61
CA THR A 193 -16.14 -30.06 -0.46
C THR A 193 -15.69 -31.23 0.41
N VAL A 194 -14.38 -31.50 0.42
CA VAL A 194 -13.70 -32.46 1.29
C VAL A 194 -12.43 -31.80 1.78
N THR A 195 -12.30 -31.58 3.09
CA THR A 195 -11.07 -31.03 3.68
C THR A 195 -9.98 -32.12 3.64
N PRO A 196 -8.78 -31.83 3.10
CA PRO A 196 -7.69 -32.78 3.11
C PRO A 196 -7.20 -33.08 4.52
N THR A 197 -6.77 -34.31 4.79
CA THR A 197 -6.05 -34.63 6.02
C THR A 197 -4.62 -34.12 5.89
N VAL A 198 -4.20 -33.17 6.75
CA VAL A 198 -2.83 -32.66 6.80
C VAL A 198 -2.07 -33.38 7.92
N ASN A 199 -0.95 -34.05 7.60
CA ASN A 199 -0.11 -34.70 8.60
C ASN A 199 0.96 -33.74 9.12
N GLY A 200 0.83 -33.25 10.36
CA GLY A 200 1.91 -32.55 11.08
C GLY A 200 1.54 -31.18 11.70
N THR A 201 2.54 -30.53 12.30
CA THR A 201 2.43 -29.26 13.06
C THR A 201 2.56 -28.00 12.20
N GLY A 202 2.42 -28.11 10.87
CA GLY A 202 2.64 -27.03 9.91
C GLY A 202 4.11 -26.86 9.49
N VAL A 203 4.34 -26.15 8.38
CA VAL A 203 5.67 -25.89 7.80
C VAL A 203 6.16 -24.46 8.05
N GLY A 204 7.47 -24.24 8.05
CA GLY A 204 8.08 -22.91 8.20
C GLY A 204 8.31 -22.22 6.86
N ALA A 205 9.24 -21.26 6.83
CA ALA A 205 9.70 -20.65 5.58
C ALA A 205 10.41 -21.68 4.69
N GLY A 206 10.14 -21.64 3.38
CA GLY A 206 10.77 -22.52 2.39
C GLY A 206 9.90 -22.73 1.16
N THR A 207 10.46 -23.43 0.17
CA THR A 207 9.72 -23.92 -0.99
C THR A 207 9.39 -25.39 -0.78
N TYR A 208 8.11 -25.73 -0.92
CA TYR A 208 7.56 -27.06 -0.74
C TYR A 208 7.06 -27.55 -2.08
N ASP A 209 7.64 -28.66 -2.51
CA ASP A 209 7.25 -29.39 -3.71
C ASP A 209 5.79 -29.89 -3.61
N ASP A 210 5.07 -30.01 -4.71
CA ASP A 210 3.70 -30.56 -4.72
C ASP A 210 3.63 -31.97 -4.12
N ASN A 211 4.69 -32.75 -4.22
CA ASN A 211 4.75 -34.11 -3.68
C ASN A 211 5.19 -34.16 -2.20
N ASP A 212 5.33 -32.99 -1.55
CA ASP A 212 5.64 -32.92 -0.13
C ASP A 212 4.51 -33.52 0.70
N SER A 213 4.86 -34.51 1.54
CA SER A 213 3.91 -35.24 2.41
C SER A 213 3.08 -34.36 3.37
N ARG A 214 3.44 -33.09 3.54
CA ARG A 214 2.74 -32.12 4.38
C ARG A 214 1.66 -31.35 3.63
N ILE A 215 1.62 -31.44 2.30
CA ILE A 215 0.50 -30.96 1.49
C ILE A 215 -0.56 -32.06 1.47
N GLY A 216 -1.72 -31.76 2.06
CA GLY A 216 -2.86 -32.66 2.01
C GLY A 216 -3.66 -32.43 0.73
N TYR A 217 -4.00 -33.50 0.01
CA TYR A 217 -4.91 -33.45 -1.14
C TYR A 217 -6.22 -34.17 -0.84
N SER A 218 -7.35 -33.58 -1.24
CA SER A 218 -8.64 -34.28 -1.22
C SER A 218 -8.73 -35.29 -2.37
N THR A 219 -9.75 -36.14 -2.37
CA THR A 219 -10.09 -36.95 -3.55
C THR A 219 -10.24 -36.06 -4.79
N GLY A 220 -9.69 -36.47 -5.93
CA GLY A 220 -9.78 -35.76 -7.22
C GLY A 220 -8.47 -35.14 -7.71
N TRP A 221 -7.38 -35.22 -6.95
CA TRP A 221 -6.03 -34.84 -7.39
C TRP A 221 -5.24 -36.05 -7.90
N THR A 222 -4.42 -35.84 -8.92
CA THR A 222 -3.59 -36.86 -9.57
C THR A 222 -2.17 -36.33 -9.74
N ALA A 223 -1.18 -37.12 -9.31
CA ALA A 223 0.23 -36.79 -9.51
C ALA A 223 0.62 -36.94 -10.98
N TYR A 224 1.49 -36.06 -11.45
CA TYR A 224 2.04 -36.05 -12.80
C TYR A 224 3.52 -35.67 -12.74
N THR A 225 4.32 -36.22 -13.66
CA THR A 225 5.77 -35.99 -13.69
C THR A 225 6.21 -35.43 -15.03
N TRP A 226 6.96 -34.34 -15.02
CA TRP A 226 7.51 -33.71 -16.21
C TRP A 226 8.72 -32.84 -15.90
N TYR A 227 9.78 -32.94 -16.70
CA TYR A 227 11.10 -32.35 -16.40
C TYR A 227 11.13 -30.82 -16.27
N GLN A 228 10.11 -30.10 -16.73
CA GLN A 228 10.03 -28.63 -16.68
C GLN A 228 9.37 -28.10 -15.40
N LEU A 229 8.86 -28.99 -14.56
CA LEU A 229 8.21 -28.69 -13.28
C LEU A 229 9.22 -28.57 -12.16
N TYR A 230 8.85 -27.93 -11.06
CA TYR A 230 9.69 -27.87 -9.87
C TYR A 230 9.91 -29.29 -9.35
N ASN A 231 11.19 -29.68 -9.19
CA ASN A 231 11.67 -31.07 -9.00
C ASN A 231 11.05 -32.15 -9.91
N GLY A 232 10.43 -31.76 -11.02
CA GLY A 232 9.89 -32.68 -12.00
C GLY A 232 8.51 -33.27 -11.68
N THR A 233 7.77 -32.72 -10.71
CA THR A 233 6.45 -33.21 -10.28
C THR A 233 5.39 -32.10 -10.26
N GLN A 234 4.12 -32.47 -10.40
CA GLN A 234 2.96 -31.61 -10.11
C GLN A 234 1.78 -32.49 -9.67
N HIS A 235 0.81 -31.90 -8.96
CA HIS A 235 -0.50 -32.50 -8.77
C HIS A 235 -1.54 -31.68 -9.53
N TYR A 236 -2.38 -32.34 -10.31
CA TYR A 236 -3.48 -31.70 -11.02
C TYR A 236 -4.84 -32.27 -10.63
N SER A 237 -5.89 -31.47 -10.80
CA SER A 237 -7.28 -31.85 -10.54
C SER A 237 -8.17 -31.51 -11.73
N THR A 238 -9.04 -32.43 -12.10
CA THR A 238 -10.12 -32.22 -13.08
C THR A 238 -11.51 -32.15 -12.44
N THR A 239 -11.57 -32.16 -11.11
CA THR A 239 -12.83 -32.23 -10.36
C THR A 239 -13.06 -30.92 -9.58
N PRO A 240 -13.97 -30.03 -10.04
CA PRO A 240 -14.32 -28.84 -9.29
C PRO A 240 -14.77 -29.15 -7.85
N GLY A 241 -14.31 -28.35 -6.90
CA GLY A 241 -14.53 -28.53 -5.47
C GLY A 241 -13.51 -29.43 -4.75
N SER A 242 -12.62 -30.10 -5.49
CA SER A 242 -11.45 -30.73 -4.86
C SER A 242 -10.46 -29.66 -4.37
N SER A 243 -9.66 -30.01 -3.37
CA SER A 243 -8.80 -29.05 -2.69
C SER A 243 -7.46 -29.62 -2.26
N ALA A 244 -6.48 -28.74 -2.11
CA ALA A 244 -5.20 -29.00 -1.49
C ALA A 244 -5.01 -28.07 -0.30
N GLN A 245 -4.34 -28.52 0.76
CA GLN A 245 -4.17 -27.75 1.99
C GLN A 245 -2.76 -27.86 2.54
N LEU A 246 -2.23 -26.74 3.01
CA LEU A 246 -0.95 -26.65 3.72
C LEU A 246 -1.12 -25.77 4.96
N ILE A 247 -0.75 -26.29 6.13
CA ILE A 247 -0.59 -25.48 7.34
C ILE A 247 0.82 -24.92 7.33
N PHE A 248 0.98 -23.61 7.45
CA PHE A 248 2.29 -22.96 7.44
C PHE A 248 2.40 -21.92 8.55
N THR A 249 3.63 -21.57 8.94
CA THR A 249 3.92 -20.45 9.82
C THR A 249 4.77 -19.46 9.06
N GLY A 250 4.24 -18.26 8.84
CA GLY A 250 4.95 -17.22 8.11
C GLY A 250 4.12 -15.98 7.84
N THR A 251 4.64 -15.12 6.97
CA THR A 251 4.10 -13.79 6.66
C THR A 251 3.59 -13.68 5.23
N GLN A 252 3.78 -14.69 4.38
CA GLN A 252 3.20 -14.76 3.04
C GLN A 252 3.27 -16.19 2.53
N VAL A 253 2.35 -16.54 1.63
CA VAL A 253 2.39 -17.78 0.87
C VAL A 253 2.17 -17.51 -0.61
N SER A 254 2.92 -18.19 -1.47
CA SER A 254 2.83 -18.11 -2.92
C SER A 254 2.63 -19.51 -3.50
N VAL A 255 1.99 -19.59 -4.67
CA VAL A 255 1.69 -20.85 -5.35
C VAL A 255 2.33 -20.81 -6.73
N VAL A 256 3.07 -21.87 -7.04
CA VAL A 256 3.67 -22.11 -8.35
C VAL A 256 2.77 -23.11 -9.09
N HIS A 257 2.45 -22.82 -10.35
CA HIS A 257 1.51 -23.59 -11.15
C HIS A 257 1.85 -23.51 -12.65
N THR A 258 1.16 -24.29 -13.46
CA THR A 258 1.24 -24.25 -14.93
C THR A 258 0.12 -23.37 -15.48
N GLN A 259 0.39 -22.67 -16.59
CA GLN A 259 -0.67 -22.09 -17.41
C GLN A 259 -0.82 -22.86 -18.72
N ALA A 260 -2.05 -23.14 -19.14
CA ALA A 260 -2.35 -23.75 -20.43
C ALA A 260 -3.78 -23.43 -20.88
N SER A 261 -4.06 -23.58 -22.18
CA SER A 261 -5.30 -23.07 -22.78
C SER A 261 -6.57 -23.78 -22.31
N SER A 262 -6.46 -25.01 -21.80
CA SER A 262 -7.56 -25.80 -21.26
C SER A 262 -7.73 -25.68 -19.74
N TYR A 263 -6.82 -25.00 -19.04
CA TYR A 263 -6.80 -24.98 -17.58
C TYR A 263 -7.83 -24.01 -17.02
N GLY A 264 -8.05 -24.07 -15.71
CA GLY A 264 -9.16 -23.46 -15.00
C GLY A 264 -8.74 -22.40 -14.00
N VAL A 265 -9.47 -22.34 -12.89
CA VAL A 265 -9.28 -21.36 -11.83
C VAL A 265 -9.14 -22.06 -10.48
N LEU A 266 -8.08 -21.75 -9.74
CA LEU A 266 -7.92 -22.08 -8.32
C LEU A 266 -8.32 -20.90 -7.45
N ASN A 267 -9.18 -21.15 -6.47
CA ASN A 267 -9.41 -20.22 -5.37
C ASN A 267 -8.34 -20.42 -4.31
N VAL A 268 -7.75 -19.32 -3.84
CA VAL A 268 -6.75 -19.32 -2.77
C VAL A 268 -7.39 -18.79 -1.50
N MET A 269 -7.50 -19.67 -0.50
CA MET A 269 -8.04 -19.37 0.81
C MET A 269 -6.92 -19.36 1.84
N ILE A 270 -6.88 -18.36 2.73
CA ILE A 270 -6.01 -18.34 3.90
C ILE A 270 -6.89 -18.19 5.14
N ASP A 271 -6.72 -19.08 6.11
CA ASP A 271 -7.50 -19.14 7.36
C ASP A 271 -9.02 -19.16 7.11
N GLY A 272 -9.44 -19.85 6.04
CA GLY A 272 -10.84 -19.94 5.64
C GLY A 272 -11.41 -18.70 4.94
N ALA A 273 -10.60 -17.69 4.62
CA ALA A 273 -11.00 -16.52 3.84
C ALA A 273 -10.39 -16.53 2.42
N LEU A 274 -11.18 -16.20 1.39
CA LEU A 274 -10.69 -16.06 0.02
C LEU A 274 -9.76 -14.84 -0.08
N VAL A 275 -8.48 -15.09 -0.35
CA VAL A 275 -7.45 -14.06 -0.50
C VAL A 275 -7.07 -13.79 -1.95
N GLY A 276 -7.42 -14.69 -2.87
CA GLY A 276 -7.18 -14.48 -4.29
C GLY A 276 -7.65 -15.64 -5.16
N THR A 277 -7.47 -15.48 -6.46
CA THR A 277 -7.80 -16.49 -7.48
C THR A 277 -6.63 -16.58 -8.45
N ILE A 278 -6.21 -17.81 -8.75
CA ILE A 278 -5.20 -18.11 -9.76
C ILE A 278 -5.95 -18.51 -11.03
N VAL A 279 -5.73 -17.77 -12.12
CA VAL A 279 -6.27 -18.09 -13.43
C VAL A 279 -5.18 -18.83 -14.21
N GLU A 280 -5.36 -20.12 -14.38
CA GLU A 280 -4.40 -21.01 -15.04
C GLU A 280 -4.67 -21.13 -16.54
N THR A 281 -5.82 -20.66 -17.00
CA THR A 281 -6.09 -20.53 -18.44
C THR A 281 -5.13 -19.53 -19.08
N GLY A 282 -4.32 -19.98 -20.04
CA GLY A 282 -3.36 -19.11 -20.72
C GLY A 282 -2.52 -19.78 -21.81
N SER A 283 -1.56 -19.04 -22.35
CA SER A 283 -0.49 -19.62 -23.17
C SER A 283 0.37 -20.54 -22.31
N LEU A 284 0.92 -21.60 -22.90
CA LEU A 284 1.70 -22.58 -22.15
C LEU A 284 2.91 -21.91 -21.47
N GLN A 285 2.91 -21.89 -20.13
CA GLN A 285 3.99 -21.40 -19.29
C GLN A 285 4.11 -22.34 -18.09
N TRP A 286 5.34 -22.77 -17.79
CA TRP A 286 5.63 -23.61 -16.64
C TRP A 286 6.10 -22.74 -15.47
N GLN A 287 5.89 -23.20 -14.24
CA GLN A 287 6.40 -22.54 -13.03
C GLN A 287 5.95 -21.07 -12.88
N VAL A 288 4.71 -20.76 -13.26
CA VAL A 288 4.13 -19.43 -13.04
C VAL A 288 3.84 -19.26 -11.56
N GLN A 289 4.30 -18.16 -10.98
CA GLN A 289 4.15 -17.88 -9.56
C GLN A 289 3.04 -16.85 -9.31
N TRP A 290 2.04 -17.25 -8.54
CA TRP A 290 1.08 -16.35 -7.93
C TRP A 290 1.52 -15.99 -6.51
N ASN A 291 1.55 -14.69 -6.19
CA ASN A 291 1.95 -14.19 -4.87
C ASN A 291 0.74 -13.85 -4.01
N GLY A 292 0.65 -14.45 -2.82
CA GLY A 292 -0.38 -14.14 -1.85
C GLY A 292 -0.18 -12.82 -1.13
N PRO A 293 -1.20 -12.35 -0.39
CA PRO A 293 -1.09 -11.11 0.38
C PRO A 293 -0.09 -11.27 1.53
N GLY A 294 0.40 -10.13 2.04
CA GLY A 294 1.13 -10.10 3.30
C GLY A 294 0.21 -10.48 4.47
N LEU A 295 0.72 -11.31 5.37
CA LEU A 295 0.05 -11.85 6.54
C LEU A 295 0.82 -11.42 7.79
N ALA A 296 0.12 -11.34 8.93
CA ALA A 296 0.79 -11.27 10.22
C ALA A 296 1.68 -12.51 10.40
N ASN A 297 2.83 -12.39 11.06
CA ASN A 297 3.62 -13.60 11.33
C ASN A 297 2.87 -14.51 12.31
N GLY A 298 2.47 -15.68 11.84
CA GLY A 298 1.70 -16.62 12.63
C GLY A 298 1.45 -17.91 11.88
N THR A 299 0.77 -18.84 12.55
CA THR A 299 0.30 -20.07 11.91
C THR A 299 -0.95 -19.76 11.10
N HIS A 300 -0.91 -20.15 9.83
CA HIS A 300 -1.95 -19.97 8.85
C HIS A 300 -2.29 -21.30 8.16
N THR A 301 -3.50 -21.38 7.63
CA THR A 301 -3.93 -22.51 6.79
C THR A 301 -4.19 -22.03 5.37
N LEU A 302 -3.31 -22.42 4.44
CA LEU A 302 -3.55 -22.26 3.00
C LEU A 302 -4.50 -23.38 2.53
N THR A 303 -5.58 -23.04 1.85
CA THR A 303 -6.44 -23.99 1.14
C THR A 303 -6.63 -23.55 -0.31
N LEU A 304 -6.27 -24.41 -1.25
CA LEU A 304 -6.43 -24.21 -2.69
C LEU A 304 -7.62 -25.02 -3.16
N VAL A 305 -8.59 -24.42 -3.84
CA VAL A 305 -9.82 -25.10 -4.27
C VAL A 305 -9.99 -24.97 -5.78
N HIS A 306 -10.18 -26.10 -6.47
CA HIS A 306 -10.54 -26.11 -7.88
C HIS A 306 -11.92 -25.46 -8.04
N ALA A 307 -11.94 -24.20 -8.48
CA ALA A 307 -13.15 -23.39 -8.56
C ALA A 307 -13.96 -23.69 -9.82
N SER A 308 -13.29 -23.73 -10.97
CA SER A 308 -13.91 -23.94 -12.28
C SER A 308 -12.86 -24.29 -13.34
N GLY A 309 -13.31 -24.71 -14.52
CA GLY A 309 -12.46 -25.11 -15.63
C GLY A 309 -12.29 -26.63 -15.73
N SER A 310 -11.51 -27.07 -16.72
CA SER A 310 -11.36 -28.51 -16.99
C SER A 310 -10.24 -29.16 -16.18
N THR A 311 -9.18 -28.41 -15.88
CA THR A 311 -8.01 -28.84 -15.12
C THR A 311 -7.45 -27.67 -14.31
N VAL A 312 -6.97 -27.92 -13.11
CA VAL A 312 -6.07 -27.02 -12.37
C VAL A 312 -4.85 -27.78 -11.85
N ASP A 313 -3.73 -27.10 -11.56
CA ASP A 313 -2.53 -27.73 -11.02
C ASP A 313 -1.84 -26.98 -9.89
N ILE A 314 -0.99 -27.69 -9.16
CA ILE A 314 -0.05 -27.15 -8.17
C ILE A 314 1.29 -27.81 -8.44
N ASP A 315 2.32 -26.99 -8.64
CA ASP A 315 3.71 -27.39 -8.88
C ASP A 315 4.55 -27.21 -7.60
N ALA A 316 4.40 -26.07 -6.92
CA ALA A 316 5.04 -25.84 -5.61
C ALA A 316 4.30 -24.80 -4.78
N ILE A 317 4.55 -24.79 -3.46
CA ILE A 317 4.10 -23.77 -2.52
C ILE A 317 5.30 -23.13 -1.85
N ILE A 318 5.41 -21.80 -1.93
CA ILE A 318 6.49 -21.04 -1.31
C ILE A 318 5.92 -20.35 -0.07
N VAL A 319 6.50 -20.63 1.10
CA VAL A 319 6.18 -19.96 2.35
C VAL A 319 7.30 -19.01 2.70
N ASN A 320 6.97 -17.74 2.89
CA ASN A 320 7.89 -16.76 3.45
C ASN A 320 7.60 -16.66 4.94
N GLY A 321 8.60 -16.95 5.79
CA GLY A 321 8.49 -16.74 7.24
C GLY A 321 8.85 -15.33 7.64
N ALA A 322 8.53 -14.93 8.87
CA ALA A 322 9.34 -13.91 9.52
C ALA A 322 10.77 -14.42 9.60
N THR A 323 11.74 -13.60 9.21
CA THR A 323 13.15 -13.92 9.36
C THR A 323 13.43 -14.27 10.82
N ALA A 324 13.89 -15.51 11.07
CA ALA A 324 14.30 -15.92 12.40
C ALA A 324 15.48 -15.05 12.85
N SER A 325 15.23 -14.19 13.85
CA SER A 325 16.32 -13.62 14.65
C SER A 325 17.04 -14.79 15.32
N ALA A 326 18.33 -14.95 15.01
CA ALA A 326 19.18 -15.88 15.71
C ALA A 326 19.12 -15.60 17.21
N THR A 327 19.01 -16.67 17.99
CA THR A 327 19.04 -16.65 19.46
C THR A 327 20.34 -16.02 19.92
N ALA A 328 20.31 -14.73 20.22
CA ALA A 328 21.37 -14.03 20.93
C ALA A 328 20.91 -13.85 22.37
N THR A 329 21.65 -14.47 23.28
CA THR A 329 21.70 -14.16 24.71
C THR A 329 21.56 -12.66 24.96
N SER A 330 20.69 -12.33 25.91
CA SER A 330 20.35 -10.99 26.36
C SER A 330 21.54 -10.03 26.44
N THR A 331 21.46 -8.90 25.76
CA THR A 331 21.82 -7.60 26.35
C THR A 331 20.87 -6.53 25.81
N SER A 332 20.30 -5.78 26.73
CA SER A 332 19.55 -4.55 26.48
C SER A 332 20.32 -3.62 25.54
N GLY A 333 19.77 -3.33 24.36
CA GLY A 333 20.32 -2.36 23.41
C GLY A 333 19.26 -1.92 22.41
N SER A 334 18.42 -0.96 22.81
CA SER A 334 17.47 -0.27 21.93
C SER A 334 18.20 0.63 20.95
N GLY A 335 18.04 0.43 19.64
CA GLY A 335 18.24 1.47 18.62
C GLY A 335 18.65 0.92 17.23
N GLY A 336 17.95 1.35 16.17
CA GLY A 336 18.27 1.04 14.77
C GLY A 336 17.50 -0.13 14.18
N GLY A 337 16.71 0.13 13.13
CA GLY A 337 16.10 -0.92 12.32
C GLY A 337 17.16 -1.80 11.63
N ALA A 338 16.78 -2.99 11.19
CA ALA A 338 17.64 -3.88 10.40
C ALA A 338 17.07 -4.05 8.98
N ILE A 339 17.95 -4.12 7.98
CA ILE A 339 17.60 -4.37 6.59
C ILE A 339 18.38 -5.58 6.08
N ALA A 340 17.68 -6.60 5.60
CA ALA A 340 18.28 -7.83 5.06
C ALA A 340 19.38 -8.45 5.96
N GLY A 341 19.19 -8.42 7.28
CA GLY A 341 20.13 -8.95 8.27
C GLY A 341 21.26 -8.00 8.69
N CYS A 342 21.33 -6.80 8.11
CA CYS A 342 22.27 -5.75 8.49
C CYS A 342 21.62 -4.73 9.43
N PRO A 343 22.30 -4.29 10.50
CA PRO A 343 21.85 -3.09 11.22
C PRO A 343 21.86 -1.89 10.26
N VAL A 344 21.00 -0.91 10.47
CA VAL A 344 21.11 0.40 9.79
C VAL A 344 21.75 1.37 10.77
N PHE A 345 23.08 1.28 10.83
CA PHE A 345 23.93 1.90 11.85
C PHE A 345 23.76 1.34 13.27
N PRO A 346 24.79 1.48 14.13
CA PRO A 346 24.69 1.14 15.56
C PRO A 346 23.55 1.83 16.29
N ALA A 347 23.11 1.27 17.41
CA ALA A 347 22.03 1.82 18.22
C ALA A 347 22.35 3.21 18.81
N ASP A 348 23.62 3.45 19.11
CA ASP A 348 24.14 4.73 19.62
C ASP A 348 24.49 5.72 18.48
N ASN A 349 24.29 5.33 17.22
CA ASN A 349 24.47 6.23 16.09
C ASN A 349 23.53 7.43 16.19
N ALA A 350 23.97 8.58 15.69
CA ALA A 350 23.17 9.79 15.64
C ALA A 350 21.78 9.60 15.01
N TRP A 351 21.64 8.76 13.97
CA TRP A 351 20.35 8.42 13.37
C TRP A 351 19.41 7.70 14.34
N ASN A 352 19.94 6.79 15.16
CA ASN A 352 19.15 5.88 16.00
C ASN A 352 18.95 6.37 17.44
N ARG A 353 19.65 7.43 17.84
CA ARG A 353 19.60 8.01 19.19
C ARG A 353 18.25 8.68 19.46
N ASP A 354 17.61 8.35 20.58
CA ASP A 354 16.44 9.07 21.11
C ASP A 354 16.85 10.47 21.60
N VAL A 355 16.10 11.49 21.18
CA VAL A 355 16.34 12.91 21.50
C VAL A 355 15.12 13.56 22.15
N SER A 356 14.11 12.80 22.52
CA SER A 356 12.85 13.33 23.08
C SER A 356 13.06 14.16 24.36
N ASN A 357 14.10 13.84 25.14
CA ASN A 357 14.41 14.48 26.41
C ASN A 357 15.64 15.40 26.36
N ASP A 358 16.26 15.57 25.19
CA ASP A 358 17.44 16.43 25.08
C ASP A 358 17.05 17.91 25.33
N PRO A 359 17.96 18.75 25.82
CA PRO A 359 17.70 20.17 25.96
C PRO A 359 17.38 20.83 24.60
N VAL A 360 16.58 21.89 24.63
CA VAL A 360 16.28 22.71 23.45
C VAL A 360 17.38 23.76 23.30
N ASP A 361 17.83 24.01 22.08
CA ASP A 361 18.81 25.05 21.81
C ASP A 361 18.26 26.45 22.12
N ALA A 362 19.07 27.31 22.74
CA ALA A 362 18.67 28.67 23.09
C ALA A 362 18.27 29.52 21.86
N ASN A 363 18.84 29.22 20.69
CA ASN A 363 18.55 29.89 19.42
C ASN A 363 17.47 29.18 18.59
N SER A 364 16.81 28.16 19.13
CA SER A 364 15.78 27.36 18.44
C SER A 364 14.75 28.22 17.71
N ALA A 365 14.21 29.25 18.35
CA ALA A 365 13.22 30.14 17.72
C ALA A 365 13.77 30.90 16.51
N ALA A 366 15.04 31.30 16.53
CA ALA A 366 15.69 32.02 15.42
C ALA A 366 15.91 31.11 14.22
N TYR A 367 16.39 29.88 14.45
CA TYR A 367 16.56 28.88 13.38
C TYR A 367 15.22 28.50 12.75
N ILE A 368 14.20 28.23 13.57
CA ILE A 368 12.86 27.89 13.09
C ILE A 368 12.25 29.04 12.28
N ALA A 369 12.50 30.30 12.67
CA ALA A 369 12.08 31.45 11.88
C ALA A 369 12.74 31.51 10.49
N ARG A 370 14.04 31.17 10.38
CA ARG A 370 14.75 31.08 9.09
C ARG A 370 14.24 29.95 8.21
N ILE A 371 13.99 28.77 8.78
CA ILE A 371 13.44 27.63 8.01
C ILE A 371 12.04 27.98 7.46
N ASN A 372 11.24 28.73 8.23
CA ASN A 372 9.89 29.13 7.85
C ASN A 372 9.79 30.24 6.78
N GLU A 373 10.91 30.70 6.20
CA GLU A 373 10.93 31.81 5.24
C GLU A 373 10.19 31.51 3.92
N ASN A 374 10.24 30.27 3.41
CA ASN A 374 9.61 29.90 2.12
C ASN A 374 8.52 28.83 2.21
N ALA A 375 8.46 28.07 3.31
CA ALA A 375 7.43 27.08 3.59
C ALA A 375 7.27 26.92 5.09
N GLN A 376 6.04 26.71 5.56
CA GLN A 376 5.71 26.75 6.99
C GLN A 376 5.11 25.45 7.52
N TYR A 377 4.99 24.41 6.69
CA TYR A 377 4.35 23.15 7.05
C TYR A 377 5.20 21.97 6.60
N LEU A 378 5.20 20.92 7.41
CA LEU A 378 5.84 19.64 7.11
C LEU A 378 5.31 19.07 5.80
N HIS A 379 6.17 18.51 4.96
CA HIS A 379 5.76 17.93 3.69
C HIS A 379 6.41 16.56 3.51
N ALA A 380 5.62 15.53 3.24
CA ALA A 380 6.15 14.25 2.81
C ALA A 380 6.55 14.33 1.34
N ASP A 381 7.83 14.16 1.06
CA ASP A 381 8.38 14.08 -0.30
C ASP A 381 8.54 12.63 -0.77
N PHE A 382 7.52 11.83 -0.45
CA PHE A 382 7.40 10.42 -0.77
C PHE A 382 5.92 10.03 -0.76
N GLY A 383 5.58 8.96 -1.47
CA GLY A 383 4.19 8.53 -1.64
C GLY A 383 4.05 7.35 -2.58
N ALA A 384 2.82 7.02 -2.94
CA ALA A 384 2.48 5.82 -3.74
C ALA A 384 2.99 5.91 -5.19
N SER A 385 3.19 7.12 -5.70
CA SER A 385 3.72 7.32 -7.04
C SER A 385 5.21 6.96 -7.10
N ALA A 386 5.61 6.23 -8.13
CA ALA A 386 7.02 5.97 -8.44
C ALA A 386 7.82 7.25 -8.78
N ALA A 387 7.14 8.39 -8.93
CA ALA A 387 7.78 9.70 -9.11
C ALA A 387 8.19 10.38 -7.79
N TYR A 388 7.86 9.80 -6.62
CA TYR A 388 8.18 10.37 -5.31
C TYR A 388 9.04 9.42 -4.46
N GLY A 389 9.81 9.99 -3.54
CA GLY A 389 10.73 9.26 -2.67
C GLY A 389 11.99 8.78 -3.37
N ILE A 390 12.91 8.24 -2.59
CA ILE A 390 14.22 7.75 -3.05
C ILE A 390 14.20 6.22 -3.06
N PRO A 391 14.28 5.56 -4.22
CA PRO A 391 14.27 4.11 -4.28
C PRO A 391 15.62 3.55 -3.81
N TYR A 392 15.58 2.32 -3.30
CA TYR A 392 16.79 1.58 -2.94
C TYR A 392 16.66 0.12 -3.39
N ILE A 393 17.80 -0.56 -3.50
CA ILE A 393 17.85 -1.99 -3.78
C ILE A 393 18.77 -2.69 -2.80
N VAL A 394 18.36 -3.89 -2.37
CA VAL A 394 19.20 -4.79 -1.58
C VAL A 394 19.82 -5.81 -2.52
N VAL A 395 21.14 -5.99 -2.43
CA VAL A 395 21.89 -6.96 -3.22
C VAL A 395 22.67 -7.92 -2.32
N PRO A 396 22.86 -9.18 -2.73
CA PRO A 396 23.67 -10.12 -1.96
C PRO A 396 25.16 -9.71 -1.98
N GLY A 397 25.94 -10.25 -1.03
CA GLY A 397 27.40 -10.06 -1.00
C GLY A 397 28.11 -10.48 -2.29
N SER A 398 27.52 -11.41 -3.05
CA SER A 398 28.03 -11.89 -4.33
C SER A 398 27.78 -10.94 -5.51
N GLN A 399 27.10 -9.81 -5.31
CA GLN A 399 26.83 -8.85 -6.37
C GLN A 399 28.15 -8.30 -6.94
N ALA A 400 28.36 -8.51 -8.24
CA ALA A 400 29.54 -8.02 -8.94
C ALA A 400 29.62 -6.49 -8.85
N LYS A 401 30.82 -5.98 -8.57
CA LYS A 401 31.10 -4.54 -8.54
C LYS A 401 31.37 -4.04 -9.95
N VAL A 402 30.83 -2.87 -10.29
CA VAL A 402 30.97 -2.20 -11.58
C VAL A 402 31.74 -0.90 -11.43
N PRO A 403 32.52 -0.48 -12.45
CA PRO A 403 33.25 0.79 -12.41
C PRO A 403 32.30 1.97 -12.26
N ILE A 404 32.70 2.94 -11.44
CA ILE A 404 31.97 4.21 -11.26
C ILE A 404 32.90 5.34 -11.71
N THR A 405 32.40 6.21 -12.59
CA THR A 405 33.11 7.40 -13.07
C THR A 405 32.45 8.63 -12.48
N PHE A 406 33.17 9.34 -11.61
CA PHE A 406 32.66 10.55 -10.97
C PHE A 406 32.82 11.78 -11.85
N THR A 407 31.76 12.59 -11.98
CA THR A 407 31.70 13.75 -12.90
C THR A 407 31.73 15.11 -12.20
N GLU A 408 31.51 15.17 -10.89
CA GLU A 408 31.44 16.44 -10.14
C GLU A 408 32.38 16.42 -8.92
N TYR A 409 32.01 15.71 -7.85
CA TYR A 409 32.71 15.71 -6.56
C TYR A 409 33.66 14.51 -6.43
N ALA A 410 34.45 14.25 -7.48
CA ALA A 410 35.33 13.08 -7.53
C ALA A 410 36.36 13.05 -6.38
N SER A 411 36.87 14.21 -5.96
CA SER A 411 37.83 14.33 -4.85
C SER A 411 37.21 14.16 -3.46
N GLU A 412 35.88 14.17 -3.36
CA GLU A 412 35.12 14.00 -2.12
C GLU A 412 34.30 12.70 -2.14
N SER A 413 34.55 11.82 -3.12
CA SER A 413 33.84 10.56 -3.30
C SER A 413 34.70 9.37 -2.92
N ASP A 414 34.07 8.30 -2.41
CA ASP A 414 34.77 7.05 -2.18
C ASP A 414 35.03 6.35 -3.52
N ALA A 415 36.28 6.02 -3.81
CA ALA A 415 36.64 5.40 -5.08
C ALA A 415 35.84 4.09 -5.33
N GLY A 416 35.35 3.93 -6.57
CA GLY A 416 34.72 2.70 -7.03
C GLY A 416 35.71 1.52 -7.12
N PRO A 417 35.23 0.31 -7.48
CA PRO A 417 33.91 0.00 -8.04
C PRO A 417 32.82 -0.27 -6.98
N TYR A 418 31.55 -0.11 -7.35
CA TYR A 418 30.38 -0.30 -6.45
C TYR A 418 29.51 -1.50 -6.90
N PRO A 419 28.79 -2.20 -6.00
CA PRO A 419 27.97 -3.37 -6.32
C PRO A 419 26.60 -2.99 -6.93
N VAL A 420 26.58 -2.11 -7.92
CA VAL A 420 25.34 -1.61 -8.54
C VAL A 420 24.83 -2.63 -9.57
N PRO A 421 23.63 -3.23 -9.37
CA PRO A 421 23.09 -4.19 -10.33
C PRO A 421 22.55 -3.47 -11.58
N ALA A 422 22.45 -4.18 -12.70
CA ALA A 422 21.98 -3.60 -13.97
C ALA A 422 20.53 -3.06 -13.91
N ASN A 423 19.72 -3.58 -12.98
CA ASN A 423 18.34 -3.15 -12.71
C ASN A 423 18.24 -2.20 -11.50
N ALA A 424 19.34 -1.60 -11.03
CA ALA A 424 19.29 -0.63 -9.94
C ALA A 424 18.29 0.50 -10.27
N PRO A 425 17.33 0.79 -9.37
CA PRO A 425 16.40 1.88 -9.57
C PRO A 425 17.12 3.22 -9.42
N ILE A 426 16.71 4.19 -10.21
CA ILE A 426 17.19 5.58 -10.16
C ILE A 426 16.01 6.41 -9.66
N GLU A 427 16.24 7.28 -8.69
CA GLU A 427 15.25 8.26 -8.25
C GLU A 427 14.72 9.09 -9.42
N ALA A 428 13.42 9.36 -9.42
CA ALA A 428 12.82 10.27 -10.38
C ALA A 428 13.21 11.73 -10.06
N GLY A 429 13.63 12.49 -11.07
CA GLY A 429 14.01 13.89 -10.91
C GLY A 429 15.43 14.16 -11.42
N SER A 430 15.95 15.36 -11.11
CA SER A 430 17.30 15.77 -11.51
C SER A 430 18.40 15.12 -10.68
N ASP A 431 18.12 14.84 -9.41
CA ASP A 431 19.15 14.38 -8.47
C ASP A 431 19.51 12.92 -8.71
N ALA A 432 18.57 12.13 -9.26
CA ALA A 432 18.82 10.80 -9.81
C ALA A 432 19.63 9.89 -8.88
N HIS A 433 19.27 9.86 -7.58
CA HIS A 433 19.98 9.05 -6.61
C HIS A 433 19.86 7.55 -6.91
N VAL A 434 20.93 6.80 -6.58
CA VAL A 434 20.94 5.33 -6.60
C VAL A 434 21.49 4.83 -5.27
N LEU A 435 20.66 4.12 -4.50
CA LEU A 435 21.03 3.57 -3.19
C LEU A 435 21.07 2.04 -3.24
N VAL A 436 22.21 1.47 -2.85
CA VAL A 436 22.45 0.02 -2.88
C VAL A 436 22.91 -0.46 -1.51
N VAL A 437 22.10 -1.31 -0.88
CA VAL A 437 22.46 -2.02 0.35
C VAL A 437 23.03 -3.38 0.00
N ASN A 438 24.31 -3.61 0.26
CA ASN A 438 24.92 -4.92 0.15
C ASN A 438 24.76 -5.69 1.45
N SER A 439 23.92 -6.73 1.46
CA SER A 439 23.57 -7.50 2.65
C SER A 439 24.69 -8.44 3.12
N GLY A 440 25.62 -8.83 2.25
CA GLY A 440 26.74 -9.69 2.63
C GLY A 440 27.85 -8.93 3.35
N GLU A 441 28.10 -7.68 2.96
CA GLU A 441 29.10 -6.81 3.59
C GLU A 441 28.50 -5.92 4.70
N CYS A 442 27.17 -5.73 4.69
CA CYS A 442 26.47 -4.65 5.42
C CYS A 442 27.05 -3.27 5.15
N LYS A 443 27.22 -2.98 3.85
CA LYS A 443 27.63 -1.67 3.36
C LYS A 443 26.53 -1.05 2.54
N LEU A 444 26.43 0.25 2.66
CA LEU A 444 25.54 1.10 1.88
C LEU A 444 26.38 1.88 0.88
N TYR A 445 25.99 1.83 -0.39
CA TYR A 445 26.59 2.55 -1.50
C TYR A 445 25.56 3.52 -2.04
N GLU A 446 25.88 4.81 -2.06
CA GLU A 446 24.97 5.85 -2.50
C GLU A 446 25.63 6.70 -3.58
N MET A 447 24.89 7.02 -4.61
CA MET A 447 25.35 7.87 -5.72
C MET A 447 24.35 8.99 -5.95
N TYR A 448 24.85 10.18 -6.24
CA TYR A 448 24.10 11.34 -6.70
C TYR A 448 24.34 11.58 -8.19
N HIS A 449 23.34 12.13 -8.88
CA HIS A 449 23.33 12.41 -10.32
C HIS A 449 23.77 11.18 -11.14
N ALA A 450 23.19 10.02 -10.80
CA ALA A 450 23.63 8.75 -11.32
C ALA A 450 22.99 8.44 -12.68
N SER A 451 23.79 7.91 -13.61
CA SER A 451 23.30 7.41 -14.90
C SER A 451 24.13 6.24 -15.39
N LYS A 452 23.52 5.38 -16.21
CA LYS A 452 24.21 4.22 -16.80
C LYS A 452 25.20 4.70 -17.87
N ASP A 453 26.40 4.14 -17.88
CA ASP A 453 27.32 4.35 -19.00
C ASP A 453 26.81 3.58 -20.22
N PRO A 454 26.47 4.25 -21.34
CA PRO A 454 25.96 3.56 -22.53
C PRO A 454 27.01 2.67 -23.22
N ASN A 455 28.29 2.80 -22.89
CA ASN A 455 29.39 2.10 -23.55
C ASN A 455 30.01 0.98 -22.72
N SER A 456 29.55 0.78 -21.47
CA SER A 456 30.10 -0.25 -20.58
C SER A 456 29.04 -0.75 -19.58
N SER A 457 29.41 -1.69 -18.71
CA SER A 457 28.58 -2.08 -17.55
C SER A 457 28.70 -1.11 -16.37
N GLY A 458 29.49 -0.03 -16.51
CA GLY A 458 29.74 0.97 -15.48
C GLY A 458 28.66 2.04 -15.38
N TRP A 459 28.88 2.98 -14.46
CA TRP A 459 27.97 4.10 -14.19
C TRP A 459 28.72 5.42 -14.12
N PHE A 460 28.05 6.50 -14.52
CA PHE A 460 28.42 7.87 -14.18
C PHE A 460 27.68 8.30 -12.92
N ALA A 461 28.32 9.11 -12.09
CA ALA A 461 27.70 9.75 -10.93
C ALA A 461 28.36 11.10 -10.65
N GLY A 462 27.61 12.09 -10.16
CA GLY A 462 28.18 13.35 -9.67
C GLY A 462 29.09 13.11 -8.46
N SER A 463 28.63 12.30 -7.51
CA SER A 463 29.38 11.89 -6.32
C SER A 463 29.02 10.45 -5.90
N GLY A 464 29.83 9.85 -5.04
CA GLY A 464 29.59 8.53 -4.47
C GLY A 464 30.12 8.36 -3.05
N ALA A 465 29.34 7.69 -2.21
CA ALA A 465 29.66 7.47 -0.80
C ALA A 465 29.43 6.03 -0.38
N VAL A 466 30.33 5.50 0.44
CA VAL A 466 30.23 4.16 1.03
C VAL A 466 30.19 4.26 2.54
N PHE A 467 29.17 3.67 3.15
CA PHE A 467 29.00 3.62 4.59
C PHE A 467 29.00 2.18 5.09
N ASP A 468 29.76 1.92 6.16
CA ASP A 468 29.64 0.67 6.91
C ASP A 468 28.45 0.80 7.87
N LEU A 469 27.40 0.03 7.63
CA LEU A 469 26.19 0.08 8.43
C LEU A 469 26.37 -0.47 9.85
N ARG A 470 27.55 -0.98 10.20
CA ARG A 470 27.91 -1.39 11.57
C ARG A 470 28.75 -0.34 12.30
N SER A 471 29.02 0.81 11.70
CA SER A 471 29.97 1.80 12.22
C SER A 471 29.34 3.16 12.50
N ASN A 472 29.88 3.88 13.48
CA ASN A 472 29.59 5.30 13.71
C ASN A 472 30.60 6.23 13.00
N ALA A 473 31.45 5.68 12.14
CA ALA A 473 32.44 6.45 11.39
C ALA A 473 31.74 7.51 10.51
N LEU A 474 32.21 8.75 10.63
CA LEU A 474 31.81 9.84 9.78
C LEU A 474 32.62 9.82 8.48
N ARG A 475 32.15 10.54 7.46
CA ARG A 475 32.97 10.87 6.30
C ARG A 475 34.13 11.79 6.71
N PRO A 476 35.18 11.93 5.89
CA PRO A 476 36.21 12.94 6.14
C PRO A 476 35.59 14.34 6.24
N GLU A 477 36.16 15.18 7.11
CA GLU A 477 35.68 16.56 7.26
C GLU A 477 35.77 17.32 5.93
N GLY A 478 34.71 18.05 5.61
CA GLY A 478 34.57 18.79 4.35
C GLY A 478 34.20 17.94 3.14
N TRP A 479 33.97 16.62 3.28
CA TRP A 479 33.52 15.78 2.16
C TRP A 479 32.00 15.71 2.11
N THR A 480 31.42 16.02 0.94
CA THR A 480 30.04 15.70 0.61
C THR A 480 29.83 14.18 0.45
N SER A 481 28.60 13.78 0.17
CA SER A 481 28.22 12.41 -0.16
C SER A 481 27.23 12.41 -1.34
N ALA A 482 26.36 11.40 -1.45
CA ALA A 482 25.16 11.52 -2.26
C ALA A 482 24.18 12.55 -1.68
N ASP A 483 24.22 12.77 -0.36
CA ASP A 483 23.57 13.87 0.35
C ASP A 483 24.52 15.07 0.50
N ALA A 484 24.00 16.30 0.35
CA ALA A 484 24.82 17.50 0.38
C ALA A 484 25.50 17.79 1.74
N ALA A 485 24.94 17.30 2.85
CA ALA A 485 25.52 17.45 4.19
C ALA A 485 26.67 16.44 4.46
N GLY A 486 26.96 15.52 3.54
CA GLY A 486 27.89 14.41 3.78
C GLY A 486 27.28 13.25 4.57
N LEU A 487 25.94 13.25 4.73
CA LEU A 487 25.19 12.24 5.47
C LEU A 487 24.84 11.03 4.59
N ALA A 488 24.57 9.88 5.21
CA ALA A 488 23.93 8.78 4.48
C ALA A 488 22.44 9.08 4.26
N ILE A 489 21.92 8.88 3.05
CA ILE A 489 20.51 9.12 2.68
C ILE A 489 19.60 8.03 3.24
N PHE A 490 19.91 6.76 2.96
CA PHE A 490 19.10 5.60 3.32
C PHE A 490 18.64 5.54 4.79
N PRO A 491 19.47 5.80 5.82
CA PRO A 491 19.00 5.81 7.21
C PRO A 491 18.01 6.95 7.50
N GLY A 492 17.99 8.01 6.69
CA GLY A 492 17.08 9.16 6.86
C GLY A 492 15.74 8.98 6.16
N LEU A 493 15.51 7.89 5.43
CA LEU A 493 14.27 7.63 4.70
C LEU A 493 13.22 6.97 5.58
N ALA A 494 12.01 7.52 5.62
CA ALA A 494 10.85 6.77 6.10
C ALA A 494 10.59 5.57 5.17
N ARG A 495 10.44 4.35 5.71
CA ARG A 495 10.14 3.15 4.92
C ARG A 495 8.77 2.58 5.25
N TYR A 496 8.08 2.10 4.22
CA TYR A 496 6.71 1.58 4.35
C TYR A 496 6.62 0.42 5.36
N ASP A 497 7.59 -0.49 5.35
CA ASP A 497 7.58 -1.66 6.23
C ASP A 497 7.75 -1.26 7.71
N GLU A 498 8.51 -0.21 8.02
CA GLU A 498 8.66 0.34 9.38
C GLU A 498 7.36 1.00 9.85
N VAL A 499 6.74 1.78 8.96
CA VAL A 499 5.46 2.43 9.26
C VAL A 499 4.34 1.41 9.47
N THR A 500 4.32 0.33 8.68
CA THR A 500 3.37 -0.77 8.84
C THR A 500 3.63 -1.58 10.11
N ALA A 501 4.90 -1.71 10.52
CA ALA A 501 5.27 -2.27 11.82
C ALA A 501 4.91 -1.35 13.01
N GLY A 502 4.47 -0.12 12.73
CA GLY A 502 3.94 0.83 13.72
C GLY A 502 4.99 1.72 14.38
N GLU A 503 6.27 1.62 14.01
CA GLU A 503 7.34 2.46 14.57
C GLU A 503 8.50 2.63 13.57
N ILE A 504 8.92 3.89 13.36
CA ILE A 504 10.22 4.21 12.77
C ILE A 504 11.21 4.47 13.91
N LYS A 505 12.34 3.77 13.90
CA LYS A 505 13.31 3.73 15.01
C LYS A 505 14.56 4.59 14.80
N HIS A 506 14.45 5.60 13.95
CA HIS A 506 15.54 6.48 13.58
C HIS A 506 15.02 7.87 13.22
N ALA A 507 15.93 8.84 13.14
CA ALA A 507 15.64 10.19 12.66
C ALA A 507 15.41 10.18 11.15
N LEU A 508 14.63 11.15 10.67
CA LEU A 508 14.44 11.35 9.23
C LEU A 508 15.42 12.41 8.70
N ARG A 509 15.63 12.46 7.39
CA ARG A 509 16.28 13.59 6.73
C ARG A 509 15.24 14.60 6.25
N PHE A 510 15.60 15.88 6.26
CA PHE A 510 14.76 16.92 5.66
C PHE A 510 15.60 18.04 5.05
N THR A 511 14.97 18.84 4.19
CA THR A 511 15.62 19.97 3.51
C THR A 511 15.16 21.32 4.06
N VAL A 512 16.01 22.33 3.86
CA VAL A 512 15.77 23.73 4.25
C VAL A 512 16.03 24.65 3.07
N TYR A 513 15.36 25.78 2.95
CA TYR A 513 15.59 26.69 1.82
C TYR A 513 17.01 27.24 1.75
N ARG A 514 17.56 27.56 2.93
CA ARG A 514 18.89 28.14 3.08
C ARG A 514 19.54 27.60 4.34
N SER A 515 20.77 27.17 4.20
CA SER A 515 21.67 26.83 5.30
C SER A 515 22.82 27.83 5.40
N GLN A 516 23.47 27.88 6.56
CA GLN A 516 24.76 28.55 6.69
C GLN A 516 25.90 27.66 6.16
N ARG A 517 27.04 28.27 5.86
CA ARG A 517 28.31 27.62 5.52
C ARG A 517 28.94 27.05 6.80
N ALA A 518 28.25 26.07 7.38
CA ALA A 518 28.66 25.36 8.56
C ALA A 518 27.88 24.05 8.69
N TYR A 519 28.42 23.12 9.45
CA TYR A 519 27.79 21.83 9.74
C TYR A 519 28.01 21.40 11.19
N ILE A 520 27.22 20.43 11.61
CA ILE A 520 27.28 19.77 12.92
C ILE A 520 27.27 18.26 12.67
N HIS A 521 28.16 17.54 13.35
CA HIS A 521 28.19 16.09 13.25
C HIS A 521 26.82 15.46 13.59
N PRO A 522 26.38 14.43 12.84
CA PRO A 522 27.18 13.61 11.93
C PRO A 522 27.39 14.18 10.51
N ALA A 523 26.84 15.36 10.17
CA ALA A 523 27.16 15.99 8.89
C ALA A 523 28.62 16.45 8.88
N THR A 524 29.25 16.36 7.72
CA THR A 524 30.67 16.68 7.50
C THR A 524 30.87 17.76 6.45
N HIS A 525 29.78 18.26 5.85
CA HIS A 525 29.82 19.18 4.74
C HIS A 525 28.68 20.22 4.80
N PHE A 526 28.86 21.34 4.10
CA PHE A 526 27.87 22.42 3.98
C PHE A 526 27.49 22.64 2.51
N ALA A 527 26.27 23.11 2.24
CA ALA A 527 25.82 23.35 0.85
C ALA A 527 25.59 24.84 0.53
N SER A 528 26.29 25.74 1.23
CA SER A 528 26.01 27.18 1.17
C SER A 528 27.26 28.05 1.28
N SER A 529 27.16 29.28 0.78
CA SER A 529 28.13 30.36 0.99
C SER A 529 27.70 31.36 2.07
N ILE A 530 26.48 31.24 2.62
CA ILE A 530 25.92 32.15 3.61
C ILE A 530 26.64 31.99 4.95
N THR A 531 27.16 33.06 5.53
CA THR A 531 27.89 33.01 6.82
C THR A 531 27.08 33.54 8.01
N ASP A 532 25.83 33.97 7.79
CA ASP A 532 24.92 34.42 8.85
C ASP A 532 24.56 33.25 9.78
N PRO A 533 24.96 33.28 11.07
CA PRO A 533 24.81 32.16 12.00
C PRO A 533 23.35 31.90 12.42
N SER A 534 22.40 32.76 12.02
CA SER A 534 20.97 32.54 12.25
C SER A 534 20.36 31.51 11.30
N TYR A 535 21.00 31.20 10.16
CA TYR A 535 20.56 30.12 9.27
C TYR A 535 20.98 28.75 9.83
N PRO A 536 20.18 27.69 9.61
CA PRO A 536 20.50 26.35 10.10
C PRO A 536 21.82 25.82 9.49
N PRO A 537 22.74 25.26 10.30
CA PRO A 537 23.87 24.49 9.75
C PRO A 537 23.39 23.12 9.25
N MET A 538 24.15 22.52 8.32
CA MET A 538 23.91 21.12 7.93
C MET A 538 24.08 20.18 9.13
N GLY A 539 23.31 19.09 9.19
CA GLY A 539 23.27 18.16 10.32
C GLY A 539 22.51 18.68 11.54
N MET A 540 22.01 19.92 11.54
CA MET A 540 21.18 20.45 12.62
C MET A 540 19.97 19.55 12.84
N ARG A 541 19.75 19.12 14.10
CA ARG A 541 18.65 18.23 14.46
C ARG A 541 17.47 19.01 15.03
N VAL A 542 16.30 18.78 14.47
CA VAL A 542 15.02 19.31 14.98
C VAL A 542 14.12 18.15 15.40
N ARG A 543 13.25 18.37 16.39
CA ARG A 543 12.23 17.40 16.79
C ARG A 543 10.86 18.06 16.88
N LEU A 544 9.81 17.27 16.71
CA LEU A 544 8.45 17.71 16.97
C LEU A 544 8.27 17.89 18.47
N LYS A 545 7.73 19.04 18.91
CA LYS A 545 7.52 19.34 20.32
C LYS A 545 6.69 18.25 20.99
N ALA A 546 7.12 17.81 22.18
CA ALA A 546 6.39 16.83 22.97
C ALA A 546 4.94 17.29 23.24
N SER A 547 4.74 18.59 23.44
CA SER A 547 3.43 19.23 23.70
C SER A 547 2.51 19.32 22.48
N TYR A 548 2.98 19.12 21.25
CA TYR A 548 2.12 19.17 20.08
C TYR A 548 1.18 17.96 20.08
N ASN A 549 -0.13 18.19 20.08
CA ASN A 549 -1.09 17.10 20.13
C ASN A 549 -1.19 16.40 18.77
N ILE A 550 -0.86 15.11 18.74
CA ILE A 550 -0.94 14.28 17.54
C ILE A 550 -2.10 13.27 17.57
N SER A 551 -3.01 13.37 18.55
CA SER A 551 -4.11 12.41 18.72
C SER A 551 -5.10 12.41 17.56
N SER A 552 -5.19 13.53 16.82
CA SER A 552 -6.03 13.67 15.63
C SER A 552 -5.42 13.04 14.37
N PHE A 553 -4.14 12.69 14.39
CA PHE A 553 -3.47 12.06 13.26
C PHE A 553 -3.65 10.56 13.33
N THR A 554 -3.82 9.91 12.18
CA THR A 554 -4.02 8.46 12.08
C THR A 554 -2.98 7.80 11.18
N GLY A 555 -3.03 6.47 11.11
CA GLY A 555 -2.30 5.69 10.12
C GLY A 555 -0.80 5.94 10.08
N GLN A 556 -0.30 6.10 8.86
CA GLN A 556 1.11 6.25 8.51
C GLN A 556 1.67 7.57 9.05
N SER A 557 0.91 8.66 8.92
CA SER A 557 1.24 9.98 9.44
C SER A 557 1.47 9.97 10.94
N ARG A 558 0.63 9.25 11.71
CA ARG A 558 0.83 9.17 13.18
C ARG A 558 2.14 8.49 13.53
N VAL A 559 2.54 7.44 12.81
CA VAL A 559 3.81 6.74 13.04
C VAL A 559 4.99 7.65 12.72
N VAL A 560 4.93 8.38 11.60
CA VAL A 560 5.95 9.38 11.24
C VAL A 560 6.07 10.47 12.32
N LEU A 561 4.95 11.01 12.81
CA LEU A 561 4.98 12.03 13.86
C LEU A 561 5.49 11.52 15.21
N ASN A 562 5.22 10.27 15.57
CA ASN A 562 5.82 9.64 16.74
C ASN A 562 7.35 9.56 16.61
N ALA A 563 7.85 9.18 15.43
CA ALA A 563 9.28 9.16 15.16
C ALA A 563 9.90 10.57 15.21
N LEU A 564 9.22 11.58 14.67
CA LEU A 564 9.67 12.97 14.74
C LEU A 564 9.68 13.54 16.17
N LYS A 565 8.85 13.03 17.09
CA LYS A 565 8.95 13.37 18.53
C LYS A 565 10.14 12.69 19.20
N LYS A 566 10.38 11.41 18.90
CA LYS A 566 11.36 10.58 19.59
C LYS A 566 12.77 10.75 19.04
N TYR A 567 12.92 10.68 17.72
CA TYR A 567 14.20 10.75 17.03
C TYR A 567 14.37 12.07 16.28
N GLY A 568 13.30 12.79 15.93
CA GLY A 568 13.41 14.04 15.17
C GLY A 568 13.92 13.82 13.74
N MET A 569 14.51 14.86 13.17
CA MET A 569 15.04 14.86 11.81
C MET A 569 16.25 15.80 11.66
N MET A 570 17.13 15.52 10.72
CA MET A 570 18.38 16.26 10.50
C MET A 570 18.37 17.02 9.18
N VAL A 571 18.87 18.25 9.20
CA VAL A 571 19.06 19.08 8.00
C VAL A 571 20.09 18.41 7.10
N ALA A 572 19.69 18.01 5.91
CA ALA A 572 20.51 17.20 5.01
C ALA A 572 20.84 17.92 3.69
N ASP A 573 19.95 18.81 3.24
CA ASP A 573 20.16 19.53 1.99
C ASP A 573 19.46 20.90 1.96
N ASN A 574 19.84 21.71 0.98
CA ASN A 574 19.12 22.89 0.57
C ASN A 574 18.02 22.52 -0.43
N GLY A 575 16.77 22.87 -0.14
CA GLY A 575 15.60 22.53 -0.95
C GLY A 575 14.34 23.23 -0.45
N SER A 576 13.18 22.61 -0.66
CA SER A 576 11.93 23.15 -0.09
C SER A 576 11.88 22.88 1.42
N SER A 577 11.77 23.93 2.23
CA SER A 577 11.79 23.76 3.70
C SER A 577 10.72 22.80 4.18
N TRP A 578 11.09 21.95 5.15
CA TRP A 578 10.24 20.95 5.80
C TRP A 578 9.86 19.73 4.95
N PHE A 579 10.53 19.51 3.82
CA PHE A 579 10.34 18.31 3.03
C PHE A 579 11.13 17.16 3.66
N ILE A 580 10.42 16.18 4.21
CA ILE A 580 11.01 14.93 4.72
C ILE A 580 10.99 13.86 3.63
N SER A 581 12.07 13.09 3.55
CA SER A 581 12.22 12.05 2.53
C SER A 581 11.76 10.67 3.02
N GLY A 582 11.36 9.82 2.07
CA GLY A 582 11.02 8.42 2.30
C GLY A 582 11.38 7.57 1.10
N ALA A 583 11.36 6.25 1.29
CA ALA A 583 11.60 5.32 0.21
C ALA A 583 10.42 5.27 -0.76
N THR A 584 10.70 5.21 -2.06
CA THR A 584 9.67 5.00 -3.10
C THR A 584 8.96 3.67 -2.85
N ASP A 585 7.64 3.70 -2.66
CA ASP A 585 6.84 2.50 -2.41
C ASP A 585 5.39 2.72 -2.81
N SER A 586 4.83 1.88 -3.69
CA SER A 586 3.46 2.00 -4.16
C SER A 586 2.40 1.72 -3.09
N ARG A 587 2.81 1.21 -1.93
CA ARG A 587 1.93 0.87 -0.80
C ARG A 587 1.67 2.07 0.11
N TRP A 588 2.39 3.18 -0.02
CA TRP A 588 2.08 4.41 0.72
C TRP A 588 0.64 4.87 0.49
N ASN A 589 0.03 5.48 1.51
CA ASN A 589 -1.29 6.07 1.41
C ASN A 589 -1.16 7.60 1.41
N ASP A 590 -1.15 8.19 0.22
CA ASP A 590 -0.94 9.63 0.04
C ASP A 590 -2.00 10.48 0.77
N ASN A 591 -3.24 9.97 0.90
CA ASN A 591 -4.29 10.67 1.65
C ASN A 591 -3.97 10.70 3.13
N ASP A 592 -3.44 9.61 3.68
CA ASP A 592 -3.01 9.58 5.06
C ASP A 592 -1.76 10.45 5.27
N LEU A 593 -0.74 10.35 4.40
CA LEU A 593 0.48 11.17 4.44
C LEU A 593 0.22 12.68 4.30
N ASN A 594 -0.81 13.08 3.56
CA ASN A 594 -1.20 14.49 3.42
C ASN A 594 -1.58 15.16 4.76
N GLN A 595 -1.91 14.40 5.81
CA GLN A 595 -2.09 14.96 7.16
C GLN A 595 -0.81 15.68 7.65
N LEU A 596 0.38 15.21 7.29
CA LEU A 596 1.65 15.83 7.67
C LEU A 596 1.72 17.30 7.21
N LYS A 597 1.06 17.64 6.09
CA LYS A 597 0.95 19.01 5.54
C LYS A 597 0.19 19.99 6.41
N THR A 598 -0.41 19.51 7.50
CA THR A 598 -1.08 20.36 8.50
C THR A 598 -0.20 20.66 9.71
N VAL A 599 0.97 20.01 9.83
CA VAL A 599 1.88 20.19 10.96
C VAL A 599 2.74 21.44 10.70
N PRO A 600 2.59 22.51 11.48
CA PRO A 600 3.33 23.75 11.23
C PRO A 600 4.76 23.64 11.73
N GLY A 601 5.71 24.23 11.00
CA GLY A 601 7.14 24.23 11.31
C GLY A 601 7.47 24.83 12.68
N ASN A 602 6.65 25.77 13.18
CA ASN A 602 6.78 26.33 14.53
C ASN A 602 6.42 25.35 15.67
N MET A 603 5.90 24.16 15.34
CA MET A 603 5.72 23.05 16.28
C MET A 603 6.96 22.18 16.42
N PHE A 604 8.02 22.48 15.67
CA PHE A 604 9.34 21.89 15.87
C PHE A 604 10.21 22.77 16.77
N GLU A 605 11.24 22.16 17.32
CA GLU A 605 12.28 22.82 18.09
C GLU A 605 13.64 22.21 17.78
N VAL A 606 14.68 23.04 17.81
CA VAL A 606 16.06 22.62 17.61
C VAL A 606 16.56 21.94 18.86
N VAL A 607 17.03 20.70 18.72
CA VAL A 607 17.73 19.99 19.79
C VAL A 607 19.06 20.68 20.03
N GLN A 608 19.48 20.82 21.30
CA GLN A 608 20.69 21.56 21.67
C GLN A 608 21.88 21.21 20.78
N LEU A 609 22.47 22.24 20.19
CA LEU A 609 23.54 22.07 19.21
C LEU A 609 24.86 21.69 19.90
N GLY A 610 25.61 20.83 19.22
CA GLY A 610 27.00 20.56 19.52
C GLY A 610 27.93 21.61 18.90
N GLN A 611 29.19 21.23 18.72
CA GLN A 611 30.17 22.04 18.01
C GLN A 611 29.72 22.30 16.56
N ILE A 612 29.79 23.57 16.17
CA ILE A 612 29.56 24.01 14.79
C ILE A 612 30.91 24.14 14.09
N TYR A 613 31.10 23.43 12.99
CA TYR A 613 32.28 23.45 12.14
C TYR A 613 32.04 24.37 10.94
N LYS A 614 33.04 25.16 10.54
CA LYS A 614 32.93 26.21 9.51
C LYS A 614 33.97 26.05 8.43
#